data_AF-A0A812U697-F1
#
_entry.id   AF-A0A812U697-F1
#
_cell.length_a   1.000
_cell.length_b   1.000
_cell.length_c   1.000
_cell.angle_alpha   90.00
_cell.angle_beta   90.00
_cell.angle_gamma   90.00
#
_symmetry.space_group_name_H-M   'P 1'
#
loop_
_entity.id
_entity.type
_entity.pdbx_description
1 polymer ?
#
loop_
_entity_poly.entity_id
_entity_poly.type
_entity_poly.pdbx_seq_one_letter_code
_entity_poly.pdbx_strand_id
1 'polypeptide(L)'
;MTDAAVNILANMTQEADPPLTATEDAGAVAWILTSTALVFLMTAGLGFFYGLVFASFQMTFAIIASAIISGSLVERVRFSAYCIMLALWSLLIYAPLCHWVWGPGGWIGQLGALDFAGGTVVHISSGVSGLVAGAILGP
;
A
#
# COMPACT_ATOMS: atom_id res chain seq x y z
N MET A 1 49.87 -42.92 -29.73
CA MET A 1 48.70 -42.29 -29.07
C MET A 1 49.03 -41.70 -27.70
N THR A 2 50.26 -41.86 -27.19
CA THR A 2 50.69 -41.42 -25.86
C THR A 2 51.05 -39.93 -25.80
N ASP A 3 51.56 -39.35 -26.89
CA ASP A 3 52.16 -38.00 -26.82
C ASP A 3 51.12 -36.87 -26.83
N ALA A 4 49.96 -37.10 -27.46
CA ALA A 4 48.86 -36.14 -27.46
C ALA A 4 48.20 -36.01 -26.07
N ALA A 5 48.04 -37.12 -25.34
CA ALA A 5 47.49 -37.11 -23.99
C ALA A 5 48.45 -36.46 -22.99
N VAL A 6 49.75 -36.70 -23.14
CA VAL A 6 50.80 -36.08 -22.31
C VAL A 6 50.90 -34.58 -22.57
N ASN A 7 50.78 -34.12 -23.81
CA ASN A 7 50.77 -32.68 -24.12
C ASN A 7 49.50 -31.96 -23.63
N ILE A 8 48.34 -32.63 -23.63
CA ILE A 8 47.10 -32.06 -23.08
C ILE A 8 47.20 -31.94 -21.55
N LEU A 9 47.70 -32.98 -20.87
CA LEU A 9 47.97 -32.94 -19.43
C LEU A 9 49.02 -31.89 -19.07
N ALA A 10 50.07 -31.74 -19.87
CA ALA A 10 51.09 -30.71 -19.69
C ALA A 10 50.49 -29.29 -19.80
N ASN A 11 49.66 -29.04 -20.82
CA ASN A 11 48.97 -27.74 -20.98
C ASN A 11 47.96 -27.46 -19.86
N MET A 12 47.25 -28.48 -19.34
CA MET A 12 46.33 -28.31 -18.20
C MET A 12 47.02 -27.95 -16.89
N THR A 13 48.31 -28.28 -16.74
CA THR A 13 49.10 -27.91 -15.55
C THR A 13 49.81 -26.56 -15.69
N GLN A 14 49.83 -25.98 -16.90
CA GLN A 14 50.60 -24.77 -17.20
C GLN A 14 49.75 -23.50 -17.11
N GLU A 15 48.42 -23.64 -17.22
CA GLU A 15 47.42 -22.60 -16.93
C GLU A 15 46.78 -22.88 -15.55
N ALA A 16 47.60 -23.05 -14.51
CA ALA A 16 47.07 -22.79 -13.18
C ALA A 16 46.79 -21.29 -13.16
N ASP A 17 45.51 -20.90 -13.20
CA ASP A 17 45.12 -19.52 -12.95
C ASP A 17 45.93 -19.04 -11.73
N PRO A 18 46.61 -17.88 -11.82
CA PRO A 18 47.32 -17.35 -10.67
C PRO A 18 46.36 -17.40 -9.47
N PRO A 19 46.84 -17.69 -8.24
CA PRO A 19 45.97 -17.70 -7.07
C PRO A 19 45.08 -16.47 -7.16
N LEU A 20 43.75 -16.61 -7.01
CA LEU A 20 42.82 -15.47 -7.00
C LEU A 20 43.28 -14.51 -5.90
N THR A 21 44.23 -13.65 -6.23
CA THR A 21 44.66 -12.55 -5.42
C THR A 21 43.49 -11.61 -5.57
N ALA A 22 42.56 -11.66 -4.61
CA ALA A 22 41.60 -10.59 -4.43
C ALA A 22 42.41 -9.33 -4.15
N THR A 23 42.94 -8.69 -5.18
CA THR A 23 43.30 -7.30 -5.12
C THR A 23 41.98 -6.62 -4.88
N GLU A 24 41.75 -6.20 -3.64
CA GLU A 24 40.56 -5.47 -3.23
C GLU A 24 40.52 -4.18 -4.06
N ASP A 25 39.91 -4.22 -5.25
CA ASP A 25 39.73 -3.03 -6.05
C ASP A 25 38.74 -2.14 -5.31
N ALA A 26 39.23 -1.04 -4.76
CA ALA A 26 38.42 -0.09 -4.02
C ALA A 26 37.22 0.39 -4.86
N GLY A 27 37.38 0.46 -6.19
CA GLY A 27 36.29 0.77 -7.11
C GLY A 27 35.18 -0.28 -7.09
N ALA A 28 35.53 -1.56 -7.25
CA ALA A 28 34.60 -2.68 -7.17
C ALA A 28 33.89 -2.77 -5.80
N VAL A 29 34.62 -2.60 -4.69
CA VAL A 29 34.03 -2.63 -3.34
C VAL A 29 33.04 -1.48 -3.15
N ALA A 30 33.41 -0.25 -3.53
CA ALA A 30 32.53 0.92 -3.45
C ALA A 30 31.26 0.73 -4.31
N TRP A 31 31.40 0.15 -5.50
CA TRP A 31 30.27 -0.14 -6.40
C TRP A 31 29.29 -1.14 -5.78
N ILE A 32 29.79 -2.25 -5.24
CA ILE A 32 28.95 -3.28 -4.63
C ILE A 32 28.24 -2.76 -3.37
N LEU A 33 28.93 -2.00 -2.52
CA LEU A 33 28.31 -1.39 -1.33
C LEU A 33 27.22 -0.38 -1.72
N THR A 34 27.48 0.46 -2.72
CA THR A 34 26.49 1.42 -3.23
C THR A 34 25.27 0.70 -3.83
N SER A 35 25.52 -0.34 -4.64
CA SER A 35 24.46 -1.16 -5.23
C SER A 35 23.63 -1.88 -4.15
N THR A 36 24.29 -2.43 -3.14
CA THR A 36 23.62 -3.09 -2.00
C THR A 36 22.72 -2.11 -1.26
N ALA A 37 23.19 -0.88 -1.01
CA ALA A 37 22.37 0.16 -0.39
C ALA A 37 21.13 0.53 -1.24
N LEU A 38 21.27 0.60 -2.57
CA LEU A 38 20.15 0.84 -3.49
C LEU A 38 19.14 -0.31 -3.48
N VAL A 39 19.57 -1.57 -3.35
CA VAL A 39 18.65 -2.72 -3.23
C VAL A 39 17.85 -2.65 -1.93
N PHE A 40 18.48 -2.27 -0.81
CA PHE A 40 17.75 -2.07 0.46
C PHE A 40 16.71 -0.94 0.35
N LEU A 41 17.00 0.13 -0.40
CA LEU A 41 16.03 1.19 -0.67
C LEU A 41 14.78 0.66 -1.40
N MET A 42 14.93 -0.34 -2.29
CA MET A 42 13.80 -0.93 -3.02
C MET A 42 12.82 -1.63 -2.08
N THR A 43 13.25 -2.20 -0.95
CA THR A 43 12.35 -2.82 0.03
C THR A 43 11.39 -1.80 0.63
N ALA A 44 11.88 -0.62 1.01
CA ALA A 44 11.02 0.49 1.45
C ALA A 44 10.15 1.00 0.28
N GLY A 45 10.72 1.11 -0.92
CA GLY A 45 10.01 1.51 -2.13
C GLY A 45 8.78 0.65 -2.44
N LEU A 46 8.89 -0.67 -2.32
CA LEU A 46 7.77 -1.60 -2.51
C LEU A 46 6.68 -1.38 -1.46
N GLY A 47 7.04 -1.17 -0.19
CA GLY A 47 6.09 -0.91 0.89
C GLY A 47 5.23 0.33 0.62
N PHE A 48 5.86 1.44 0.25
CA PHE A 48 5.12 2.65 -0.12
C PHE A 48 4.31 2.47 -1.40
N PHE A 49 4.87 1.84 -2.43
CA PHE A 49 4.18 1.64 -3.69
C PHE A 49 2.86 0.88 -3.51
N TYR A 50 2.90 -0.32 -2.92
CA TYR A 50 1.69 -1.11 -2.73
C TYR A 50 0.75 -0.50 -1.67
N GLY A 51 1.30 0.08 -0.61
CA GLY A 51 0.52 0.74 0.44
C GLY A 51 -0.29 1.93 -0.10
N LEU A 52 0.34 2.79 -0.92
CA LEU A 52 -0.33 3.95 -1.50
C LEU A 52 -1.37 3.57 -2.55
N VAL A 53 -1.13 2.51 -3.32
CA VAL A 53 -2.13 2.01 -4.29
C VAL A 53 -3.38 1.50 -3.56
N PHE A 54 -3.20 0.70 -2.50
CA PHE A 54 -4.32 0.22 -1.68
C PHE A 54 -5.04 1.38 -0.97
N ALA A 55 -4.29 2.34 -0.41
CA ALA A 55 -4.86 3.53 0.21
C ALA A 55 -5.67 4.35 -0.81
N SER A 56 -5.15 4.53 -2.03
CA SER A 56 -5.85 5.25 -3.10
C SER A 56 -7.15 4.55 -3.50
N PHE A 57 -7.13 3.22 -3.62
CA PHE A 57 -8.34 2.43 -3.83
C PHE A 57 -9.36 2.66 -2.71
N GLN A 58 -8.96 2.56 -1.44
CA GLN A 58 -9.86 2.77 -0.31
C GLN A 58 -10.39 4.21 -0.18
N MET A 59 -9.59 5.20 -0.57
CA MET A 59 -10.02 6.60 -0.59
C MET A 59 -11.16 6.86 -1.58
N THR A 60 -11.29 6.07 -2.66
CA THR A 60 -12.42 6.22 -3.59
C THR A 60 -13.77 5.96 -2.90
N PHE A 61 -13.85 4.93 -2.05
CA PHE A 61 -15.06 4.64 -1.26
C PHE A 61 -15.38 5.75 -0.26
N ALA A 62 -14.36 6.35 0.35
CA ALA A 62 -14.53 7.49 1.25
C ALA A 62 -15.12 8.71 0.53
N ILE A 63 -14.66 8.97 -0.70
CA ILE A 63 -15.18 10.05 -1.55
C ILE A 63 -16.64 9.77 -1.95
N ILE A 64 -16.97 8.53 -2.31
CA ILE A 64 -18.35 8.13 -2.66
C ILE A 64 -19.28 8.30 -1.45
N ALA A 65 -18.87 7.87 -0.26
CA ALA A 65 -19.65 8.06 0.97
C ALA A 65 -19.92 9.55 1.25
N SER A 66 -18.90 10.38 1.08
CA SER A 66 -19.01 11.84 1.22
C SER A 66 -19.99 12.45 0.20
N ALA A 67 -19.96 11.96 -1.04
CA ALA A 67 -20.88 12.39 -2.09
C ALA A 67 -22.34 12.02 -1.77
N ILE A 68 -22.60 10.86 -1.16
CA ILE A 68 -23.96 10.46 -0.75
C ILE A 68 -24.50 11.39 0.35
N ILE A 69 -23.67 11.71 1.35
CA ILE A 69 -24.06 12.66 2.43
C ILE A 69 -24.42 14.02 1.83
N SER A 70 -23.64 14.49 0.85
CA SER A 70 -23.87 15.77 0.17
C SER A 70 -25.27 15.90 -0.42
N GLY A 71 -25.87 14.80 -0.92
CA GLY A 71 -27.19 14.83 -1.56
C GLY A 71 -28.32 15.28 -0.64
N SER A 72 -28.18 15.06 0.67
CA SER A 72 -29.18 15.49 1.67
C SER A 72 -28.95 16.91 2.22
N LEU A 73 -27.71 17.40 2.10
CA LEU A 73 -27.24 18.65 2.72
C LEU A 73 -27.07 19.79 1.72
N VAL A 74 -27.17 19.49 0.42
CA VAL A 74 -27.04 20.47 -0.65
C VAL A 74 -27.99 21.64 -0.39
N GLU A 75 -27.48 22.86 -0.55
CA GLU A 75 -28.20 24.14 -0.31
C GLU A 75 -28.59 24.45 1.14
N ARG A 76 -28.48 23.50 2.08
CA ARG A 76 -28.87 23.67 3.50
C ARG A 76 -27.73 24.09 4.42
N VAL A 77 -26.48 23.88 4.01
CA VAL A 77 -25.28 24.14 4.83
C VAL A 77 -24.23 25.00 4.13
N ARG A 78 -23.51 25.81 4.91
CA ARG A 78 -22.33 26.53 4.43
C ARG A 78 -21.20 25.56 4.10
N PHE A 79 -20.45 25.83 3.03
CA PHE A 79 -19.37 24.97 2.54
C PHE A 79 -18.32 24.65 3.62
N SER A 80 -17.93 25.64 4.44
CA SER A 80 -16.98 25.41 5.54
C SER A 80 -17.50 24.43 6.59
N ALA A 81 -18.79 24.48 6.94
CA ALA A 81 -19.38 23.51 7.87
C ALA A 81 -19.47 22.12 7.24
N TYR A 82 -19.71 22.03 5.93
CA TYR A 82 -19.69 20.79 5.18
C TYR A 82 -18.30 20.13 5.18
N CYS A 83 -17.22 20.89 4.94
CA CYS A 83 -15.85 20.35 5.02
C CYS A 83 -15.52 19.81 6.41
N ILE A 84 -15.90 20.52 7.47
CA ILE A 84 -15.69 20.08 8.87
C ILE A 84 -16.50 18.82 9.14
N MET A 85 -17.77 18.77 8.71
CA MET A 85 -18.61 17.59 8.83
C MET A 85 -17.97 16.38 8.15
N LEU A 86 -17.51 16.52 6.90
CA LEU A 86 -16.84 15.43 6.18
C LEU A 86 -15.56 14.97 6.87
N ALA A 87 -14.74 15.89 7.38
CA ALA A 87 -13.50 15.55 8.08
C ALA A 87 -13.78 14.78 9.38
N LEU A 88 -14.71 15.28 10.20
CA LEU A 88 -15.12 14.64 11.45
C LEU A 88 -15.80 13.30 11.19
N TRP A 89 -16.70 13.23 10.20
CA TRP A 89 -17.38 12.01 9.82
C TRP A 89 -16.41 10.94 9.29
N SER A 90 -15.45 11.34 8.45
CA SER A 90 -14.42 10.44 7.92
C SER A 90 -13.57 9.83 9.03
N LEU A 91 -13.19 10.63 10.05
CA LEU A 91 -12.35 10.18 11.14
C LEU A 91 -13.11 9.39 12.21
N LEU A 92 -14.28 9.86 12.61
CA LEU A 92 -15.02 9.33 13.77
C LEU A 92 -16.03 8.26 13.41
N ILE A 93 -16.48 8.17 12.17
CA ILE A 93 -17.51 7.24 11.73
C ILE A 93 -16.95 6.30 10.66
N TYR A 94 -16.47 6.85 9.53
CA TYR A 94 -16.02 6.04 8.40
C TYR A 94 -14.81 5.17 8.74
N ALA A 95 -13.72 5.76 9.25
CA ALA A 95 -12.50 5.04 9.60
C ALA A 95 -12.73 3.87 10.60
N PRO A 96 -13.42 4.06 11.75
CA PRO A 96 -13.69 2.96 12.66
C PRO A 96 -14.63 1.91 12.05
N LEU A 97 -15.65 2.31 11.28
CA LEU A 97 -16.53 1.35 10.59
C LEU A 97 -15.76 0.50 9.58
N CYS A 98 -14.91 1.10 8.76
CA CYS A 98 -14.03 0.37 7.85
C CYS A 98 -13.10 -0.58 8.60
N HIS A 99 -12.55 -0.19 9.75
CA HIS A 99 -11.73 -1.09 10.55
C HIS A 99 -12.54 -2.27 11.12
N TRP A 100 -13.78 -2.04 11.56
CA TRP A 100 -14.62 -3.10 12.12
C TRP A 100 -15.09 -4.13 11.08
N VAL A 101 -15.34 -3.70 9.84
CA VAL A 101 -15.87 -4.55 8.77
C VAL A 101 -14.75 -5.14 7.89
N TRP A 102 -13.79 -4.31 7.49
CA TRP A 102 -12.74 -4.69 6.52
C TRP A 102 -11.34 -4.78 7.12
N GLY A 103 -11.13 -4.25 8.32
CA GLY A 103 -9.83 -4.25 8.96
C GLY A 103 -9.41 -5.62 9.49
N PRO A 104 -8.11 -5.93 9.51
CA PRO A 104 -7.61 -7.10 10.23
C PRO A 104 -7.94 -6.94 11.72
N GLY A 105 -8.61 -7.94 12.31
CA GLY A 105 -9.08 -7.86 13.70
C GLY A 105 -10.44 -7.17 13.87
N GLY A 106 -11.10 -6.74 12.79
CA GLY A 106 -12.42 -6.14 12.84
C GLY A 106 -13.49 -7.10 13.34
N TRP A 107 -14.18 -6.74 14.43
CA TRP A 107 -15.16 -7.60 15.08
C TRP A 107 -16.38 -7.94 14.21
N ILE A 108 -16.86 -7.01 13.36
CA ILE A 108 -18.00 -7.25 12.46
C ILE A 108 -17.60 -8.26 11.37
N GLY A 109 -16.40 -8.11 10.82
CA GLY A 109 -15.84 -9.10 9.89
C GLY A 109 -15.68 -10.47 10.55
N GLN A 110 -15.22 -10.53 11.81
CA GLN A 110 -15.07 -11.78 12.57
C GLN A 110 -16.40 -12.48 12.87
N LEU A 111 -17.49 -11.74 13.00
CA LEU A 111 -18.84 -12.30 13.14
C LEU A 111 -19.37 -12.96 11.85
N GLY A 112 -18.62 -12.89 10.74
CA GLY A 112 -18.99 -13.47 9.45
C GLY A 112 -19.81 -12.55 8.55
N ALA A 113 -19.82 -11.23 8.83
CA ALA A 113 -20.49 -10.28 7.97
C ALA A 113 -19.83 -10.21 6.58
N LEU A 114 -20.63 -10.35 5.53
CA LEU A 114 -20.18 -10.30 4.14
C LEU A 114 -20.48 -8.92 3.56
N ASP A 115 -19.46 -8.06 3.53
CA ASP A 115 -19.53 -6.74 2.90
C ASP A 115 -18.34 -6.55 1.95
N PHE A 116 -18.54 -6.85 0.66
CA PHE A 116 -17.47 -6.84 -0.33
C PHE A 116 -17.15 -5.45 -0.89
N ALA A 117 -18.16 -4.59 -1.03
CA ALA A 117 -18.07 -3.33 -1.79
C ALA A 117 -18.61 -2.12 -1.03
N GLY A 118 -18.95 -2.26 0.25
CA GLY A 118 -19.26 -1.15 1.13
C GLY A 118 -20.74 -0.94 1.34
N GLY A 119 -21.55 -1.99 1.27
CA GLY A 119 -22.99 -1.92 1.56
C GLY A 119 -23.24 -1.30 2.94
N THR A 120 -22.46 -1.71 3.94
CA THR A 120 -22.58 -1.21 5.32
C THR A 120 -21.79 0.07 5.51
N VAL A 121 -20.50 0.05 5.15
CA VAL A 121 -19.56 1.15 5.48
C VAL A 121 -19.69 2.37 4.57
N VAL A 122 -20.23 2.22 3.36
CA VAL A 122 -20.52 3.33 2.44
C VAL A 122 -22.01 3.60 2.42
N HIS A 123 -22.84 2.70 1.89
CA HIS A 123 -24.23 3.03 1.56
C HIS A 123 -25.12 3.26 2.79
N ILE A 124 -25.12 2.33 3.74
CA ILE A 124 -25.96 2.43 4.94
C ILE A 124 -25.45 3.57 5.84
N SER A 125 -24.16 3.62 6.14
CA SER A 125 -23.58 4.63 7.03
C SER A 125 -23.81 6.06 6.53
N SER A 126 -23.52 6.33 5.24
CA SER A 126 -23.68 7.65 4.63
C SER A 126 -25.14 8.02 4.41
N GLY A 127 -25.97 7.04 4.03
CA GLY A 127 -27.41 7.24 3.85
C GLY A 127 -28.10 7.63 5.16
N VAL A 128 -27.81 6.92 6.26
CA VAL A 128 -28.33 7.25 7.60
C VAL A 128 -27.78 8.60 8.06
N SER A 129 -26.49 8.88 7.84
CA SER A 129 -25.90 10.16 8.22
C SER A 129 -26.54 11.34 7.49
N GLY A 130 -26.79 11.20 6.19
CA GLY A 130 -27.49 12.20 5.39
C GLY A 130 -28.94 12.38 5.83
N LEU A 131 -29.67 11.28 6.07
CA LEU A 131 -31.05 11.33 6.56
C LEU A 131 -31.15 12.08 7.91
N VAL A 132 -30.29 11.74 8.86
CA VAL A 132 -30.27 12.37 10.20
C VAL A 132 -29.89 13.84 10.09
N ALA A 133 -28.84 14.16 9.32
CA ALA A 133 -28.39 15.53 9.18
C ALA A 133 -29.47 16.40 8.49
N GLY A 134 -30.10 15.90 7.42
CA GLY A 134 -31.22 16.57 6.77
C GLY A 134 -32.43 16.77 7.68
N ALA A 135 -32.77 15.77 8.51
CA ALA A 135 -33.87 15.88 9.47
C ALA A 135 -33.62 16.94 10.55
N ILE A 136 -32.38 17.11 11.02
CA ILE A 136 -32.01 18.11 12.02
C ILE A 136 -32.01 19.53 11.44
N LEU A 137 -31.54 19.69 10.20
CA LEU A 137 -31.46 20.99 9.53
C LEU A 137 -32.84 21.53 9.11
N GLY A 138 -33.83 20.65 8.93
CA GLY A 138 -35.17 21.03 8.51
C GLY A 138 -35.24 21.48 7.04
N PRO A 139 -36.43 21.91 6.56
CA PRO A 139 -36.68 22.32 5.18
C PRO A 139 -35.97 23.61 4.77
#